data_AF-A0A2V6TI24-F1
#
_entry.id   AF-A0A2V6TI24-F1
#
_cell.length_a   1.000
_cell.length_b   1.000
_cell.length_c   1.000
_cell.angle_alpha   90.00
_cell.angle_beta   90.00
_cell.angle_gamma   90.00
#
_symmetry.space_group_name_H-M   'P 1'
#
loop_
_entity.id
_entity.type
_entity.pdbx_description
1 polymer ?
#
loop_
_entity_poly.entity_id
_entity_poly.type
_entity_poly.pdbx_seq_one_letter_code
_entity_poly.pdbx_strand_id
1 'polypeptide(L)'
;MTRIASLLILLAALLLPSIAVQVPAQPKTLVVTGYGGRWSEVMKKALIEPFEKQHGVKIELVTGITTEWVAKLMAGGPDNPPFDVVMGNEPPFPIPRERGFFEPRNLALAPNIKNVYEKALVGDTSVAIFWSRIGIAYRTDVVTRKPTSWKDL
;
A
#
# COMPACT_ATOMS: atom_id res chain seq x y z
N MET A 1 -26.00 -30.34 64.07
CA MET A 1 -25.53 -28.94 64.02
C MET A 1 -24.26 -28.85 63.17
N THR A 2 -24.31 -29.23 61.88
CA THR A 2 -23.09 -29.45 61.06
C THR A 2 -23.37 -29.18 59.58
N ARG A 3 -23.78 -27.95 59.21
CA ARG A 3 -23.95 -27.56 57.79
C ARG A 3 -23.57 -26.12 57.42
N ILE A 4 -22.92 -25.33 58.30
CA ILE A 4 -22.72 -23.89 58.04
C ILE A 4 -21.25 -23.50 57.81
N ALA A 5 -20.27 -24.37 58.09
CA ALA A 5 -18.85 -23.96 58.09
C ALA A 5 -18.15 -23.99 56.71
N SER A 6 -18.75 -24.54 55.65
CA SER A 6 -18.03 -24.78 54.38
C SER A 6 -18.21 -23.70 53.31
N LEU A 7 -19.03 -22.66 53.55
CA LEU A 7 -19.36 -21.67 52.51
C LEU A 7 -18.49 -20.39 52.52
N LEU A 8 -17.63 -20.21 53.52
CA LEU A 8 -16.89 -18.94 53.73
C LEU A 8 -15.47 -18.93 53.16
N ILE A 9 -14.94 -20.07 52.68
CA ILE A 9 -13.58 -20.14 52.15
C ILE A 9 -13.53 -19.88 50.63
N LEU A 10 -14.66 -19.92 49.91
CA LEU A 10 -14.69 -19.68 48.46
C LEU A 10 -14.73 -18.20 48.06
N LEU A 11 -14.97 -17.26 48.98
CA LEU A 11 -15.19 -15.84 48.64
C LEU A 11 -13.94 -14.95 48.76
N ALA A 12 -12.84 -15.45 49.33
CA ALA A 12 -11.65 -14.64 49.61
C ALA A 12 -10.61 -14.62 48.46
N ALA A 13 -10.83 -15.32 47.35
CA ALA A 13 -9.85 -15.42 46.25
C ALA A 13 -10.06 -14.41 45.10
N LEU A 14 -11.05 -13.52 45.17
CA LEU A 14 -11.42 -12.63 44.04
C LEU A 14 -10.85 -11.20 44.08
N LEU A 15 -9.89 -10.89 44.96
CA LEU A 15 -9.35 -9.53 45.13
C LEU A 15 -7.85 -9.41 44.82
N LEU A 16 -7.32 -10.23 43.90
CA LEU A 16 -6.04 -9.90 43.28
C LEU A 16 -6.28 -8.79 42.25
N PRO A 17 -5.68 -7.59 42.39
CA PRO A 17 -5.74 -6.59 41.34
C PRO A 17 -5.10 -7.19 40.09
N SER A 18 -5.90 -7.41 39.05
CA SER A 18 -5.40 -7.75 37.72
C SER A 18 -4.48 -6.63 37.28
N ILE A 19 -3.17 -6.85 37.39
CA ILE A 19 -2.19 -6.04 36.68
C ILE A 19 -2.49 -6.28 35.21
N ALA A 20 -3.18 -5.32 34.59
CA ALA A 20 -3.40 -5.32 33.15
C ALA A 20 -2.02 -5.24 32.50
N VAL A 21 -1.51 -6.39 32.07
CA VAL A 21 -0.34 -6.45 31.19
C VAL A 21 -0.76 -5.68 29.95
N GLN A 22 -0.23 -4.47 29.77
CA GLN A 22 -0.36 -3.74 28.53
C GLN A 22 0.40 -4.54 27.48
N VAL A 23 -0.30 -5.42 26.76
CA VAL A 23 0.23 -6.03 25.55
C VAL A 23 0.43 -4.87 24.57
N PRO A 24 1.67 -4.54 24.16
CA PRO A 24 1.87 -3.50 23.17
C PRO A 24 1.08 -3.88 21.91
N ALA A 25 0.25 -2.95 21.43
CA ALA A 25 -0.52 -3.16 20.21
C ALA A 25 0.45 -3.57 19.09
N GLN A 26 0.20 -4.71 18.46
CA GLN A 26 1.00 -5.17 17.33
C GLN A 26 0.97 -4.07 16.25
N PRO A 27 2.13 -3.68 15.69
CA PRO A 27 2.16 -2.67 14.65
C PRO A 27 1.30 -3.15 13.48
N LYS A 28 0.38 -2.30 13.02
CA LYS A 28 -0.43 -2.59 11.83
C LYS A 28 0.53 -2.71 10.64
N THR A 29 0.44 -3.83 9.92
CA THR A 29 1.19 -4.05 8.68
C THR A 29 0.32 -3.63 7.50
N LEU A 30 0.87 -2.80 6.62
CA LEU A 30 0.29 -2.47 5.31
C LEU A 30 1.02 -3.26 4.22
N VAL A 31 0.27 -3.94 3.36
CA VAL A 31 0.79 -4.67 2.21
C VAL A 31 0.74 -3.76 0.99
N VAL A 32 1.91 -3.37 0.50
CA VAL A 32 2.09 -2.39 -0.57
C VAL A 32 2.83 -3.02 -1.74
N THR A 33 2.35 -2.86 -2.97
CA THR A 33 3.07 -3.34 -4.15
C THR A 33 4.19 -2.38 -4.57
N GLY A 34 5.25 -2.90 -5.18
CA GLY A 34 6.29 -2.04 -5.77
C GLY A 34 7.27 -2.78 -6.67
N TYR A 35 8.00 -2.04 -7.49
CA TYR A 35 8.96 -2.67 -8.42
C TYR A 35 10.23 -3.12 -7.69
N GLY A 36 10.80 -4.24 -8.12
CA GLY A 36 12.05 -4.77 -7.58
C GLY A 36 13.30 -3.98 -8.01
N GLY A 37 14.46 -4.47 -7.59
CA GLY A 37 15.76 -3.90 -7.93
C GLY A 37 15.96 -2.49 -7.34
N ARG A 38 16.58 -1.59 -8.11
CA ARG A 38 16.87 -0.23 -7.62
C ARG A 38 15.63 0.54 -7.19
N TRP A 39 14.47 0.24 -7.75
CA TRP A 39 13.20 0.85 -7.38
C TRP A 39 12.78 0.50 -5.95
N SER A 40 12.87 -0.77 -5.53
CA SER A 40 12.48 -1.15 -4.18
C SER A 40 13.40 -0.52 -3.14
N GLU A 41 14.70 -0.39 -3.43
CA GLU A 41 15.63 0.33 -2.55
C GLU A 41 15.26 1.80 -2.38
N VAL A 42 14.91 2.47 -3.47
CA VAL A 42 14.50 3.88 -3.45
C VAL A 42 13.18 4.05 -2.71
N MET A 43 12.17 3.22 -3.01
CA MET A 43 10.89 3.23 -2.28
C MET A 43 11.10 3.00 -0.79
N LYS A 44 11.96 2.04 -0.44
CA LYS A 44 12.23 1.71 0.96
C LYS A 44 12.78 2.92 1.72
N LYS A 45 13.82 3.56 1.18
CA LYS A 45 14.50 4.68 1.84
C LYS A 45 13.69 5.98 1.80
N ALA A 46 13.05 6.27 0.67
CA ALA A 46 12.40 7.56 0.44
C ALA A 46 10.96 7.62 0.96
N LEU A 47 10.27 6.47 1.03
CA LEU A 47 8.84 6.42 1.35
C LEU A 47 8.56 5.54 2.58
N ILE A 48 9.00 4.27 2.55
CA ILE A 48 8.59 3.27 3.56
C ILE A 48 9.21 3.58 4.92
N GLU A 49 10.54 3.68 5.02
CA GLU A 49 11.23 3.91 6.29
C GLU A 49 10.77 5.21 6.99
N PRO A 50 10.63 6.36 6.28
CA PRO A 50 10.05 7.56 6.87
C PRO A 50 8.61 7.37 7.35
N PHE A 51 7.77 6.69 6.56
CA PHE A 51 6.36 6.48 6.90
C PHE A 51 6.20 5.54 8.11
N GLU A 52 6.93 4.42 8.15
CA GLU A 52 6.95 3.53 9.30
C GLU A 52 7.39 4.28 10.57
N LYS A 53 8.47 5.07 10.49
CA LYS A 53 8.98 5.84 11.62
C LYS A 53 7.99 6.89 12.11
N GLN A 54 7.32 7.58 11.20
CA GLN A 54 6.36 8.64 11.54
C GLN A 54 5.07 8.09 12.15
N HIS A 55 4.60 6.93 11.68
CA HIS A 55 3.27 6.42 12.02
C HIS A 55 3.28 5.19 12.93
N GLY A 56 4.46 4.63 13.25
CA GLY A 56 4.56 3.44 14.10
C GLY A 56 3.93 2.20 13.46
N VAL A 57 3.95 2.12 12.13
CA VAL A 57 3.38 1.00 11.35
C VAL A 57 4.49 0.17 10.71
N LYS A 58 4.11 -0.97 10.15
CA LYS A 58 4.98 -1.77 9.27
C LYS A 58 4.44 -1.75 7.85
N ILE A 59 5.32 -1.80 6.88
CA ILE A 59 4.99 -1.93 5.46
C ILE A 59 5.68 -3.17 4.91
N GLU A 60 4.88 -4.11 4.42
CA GLU A 60 5.36 -5.21 3.60
C GLU A 60 5.35 -4.79 2.13
N LEU A 61 6.53 -4.74 1.51
CA LEU A 61 6.67 -4.43 0.09
C LEU A 61 6.60 -5.72 -0.74
N VAL A 62 5.51 -5.92 -1.47
CA VAL A 62 5.36 -7.04 -2.41
C VAL A 62 5.95 -6.65 -3.76
N THR A 63 7.14 -7.17 -4.05
CA THR A 63 7.81 -6.90 -5.32
C THR A 63 7.26 -7.73 -6.48
N GLY A 64 7.16 -7.14 -7.67
CA GLY A 64 6.63 -7.80 -8.86
C GLY A 64 6.36 -6.81 -10.00
N ILE A 65 5.45 -7.17 -10.90
CA ILE A 65 4.97 -6.30 -11.99
C ILE A 65 3.45 -6.12 -11.93
N THR A 66 2.96 -5.06 -12.59
CA THR A 66 1.56 -4.65 -12.48
C THR A 66 0.56 -5.70 -12.96
N THR A 67 0.87 -6.45 -14.01
CA THR A 67 0.01 -7.52 -14.52
C THR A 67 -0.17 -8.65 -13.52
N GLU A 68 0.87 -9.00 -12.75
CA GLU A 68 0.80 -10.03 -11.70
C GLU A 68 -0.07 -9.58 -10.52
N TRP A 69 0.08 -8.33 -10.08
CA TRP A 69 -0.73 -7.79 -9.00
C TRP A 69 -2.20 -7.68 -9.40
N VAL A 70 -2.49 -7.23 -10.63
CA VAL A 70 -3.85 -7.22 -11.15
C VAL A 70 -4.42 -8.63 -11.22
N ALA A 71 -3.67 -9.62 -11.71
CA ALA A 71 -4.13 -11.01 -11.70
C ALA A 71 -4.48 -11.50 -10.28
N LYS A 72 -3.65 -11.18 -9.28
CA LYS A 72 -3.90 -11.52 -7.86
C LYS A 72 -5.11 -10.79 -7.27
N LEU A 73 -5.29 -9.50 -7.56
CA LEU A 73 -6.50 -8.75 -7.19
C LEU A 73 -7.73 -9.45 -7.77
N MET A 74 -7.74 -9.68 -9.08
CA MET A 74 -8.88 -10.27 -9.78
C MET A 74 -9.23 -11.68 -9.27
N ALA A 75 -8.23 -12.46 -8.84
CA ALA A 75 -8.43 -13.77 -8.25
C ALA A 75 -8.99 -13.71 -6.82
N GLY A 76 -8.61 -12.71 -6.02
CA GLY A 76 -9.14 -12.49 -4.67
C GLY A 76 -10.56 -11.92 -4.64
N GLY A 77 -10.94 -11.17 -5.66
CA GLY A 77 -12.19 -10.41 -5.69
C GLY A 77 -12.10 -9.11 -4.87
N PRO A 78 -13.06 -8.18 -5.05
CA PRO A 78 -13.01 -6.86 -4.41
C PRO A 78 -13.17 -6.93 -2.88
N ASP A 79 -13.82 -7.97 -2.36
CA ASP A 79 -14.08 -8.14 -0.92
C ASP A 79 -12.92 -8.81 -0.16
N ASN A 80 -11.90 -9.31 -0.87
CA ASN A 80 -10.73 -9.95 -0.26
C ASN A 80 -9.44 -9.63 -1.04
N PRO A 81 -9.06 -8.34 -1.12
CA PRO A 81 -7.88 -7.94 -1.87
C PRO A 81 -6.60 -8.38 -1.14
N PRO A 82 -5.61 -8.94 -1.84
CA PRO A 82 -4.32 -9.32 -1.25
C PRO A 82 -3.40 -8.15 -0.90
N PHE A 83 -3.77 -6.90 -1.23
CA PHE A 83 -2.93 -5.70 -1.06
C PHE A 83 -3.77 -4.54 -0.51
N ASP A 84 -3.17 -3.73 0.36
CA ASP A 84 -3.79 -2.50 0.88
C ASP A 84 -3.56 -1.30 -0.05
N VAL A 85 -2.36 -1.20 -0.64
CA VAL A 85 -2.01 -0.13 -1.58
C VAL A 85 -1.34 -0.73 -2.80
N VAL A 86 -1.92 -0.44 -3.97
CA VAL A 86 -1.42 -0.97 -5.25
C VAL A 86 -0.74 0.15 -6.03
N MET A 87 0.59 0.16 -6.00
CA MET A 87 1.41 0.94 -6.91
C MET A 87 1.64 0.15 -8.20
N GLY A 88 1.44 0.76 -9.35
CA GLY A 88 1.76 0.16 -10.64
C GLY A 88 1.66 1.13 -11.80
N ASN A 89 1.81 0.60 -13.02
CA ASN A 89 1.70 1.36 -14.26
C ASN A 89 0.35 1.09 -14.93
N GLU A 90 -0.16 2.08 -15.68
CA GLU A 90 -1.20 1.83 -16.69
C GLU A 90 -0.61 1.04 -17.88
N PRO A 91 -1.40 0.28 -18.67
CA PRO A 91 -2.86 0.19 -18.72
C PRO A 91 -3.60 -0.95 -17.94
N PRO A 92 -3.00 -1.78 -17.07
CA PRO A 92 -3.76 -2.83 -16.37
C PRO A 92 -4.87 -2.39 -15.39
N PHE A 93 -4.98 -1.13 -14.99
CA PHE A 93 -5.90 -0.69 -13.92
C PHE A 93 -7.32 -0.24 -14.31
N PRO A 94 -7.69 0.10 -15.56
CA PRO A 94 -9.06 0.49 -15.88
C PRO A 94 -10.08 -0.59 -15.54
N ILE A 95 -9.81 -1.87 -15.88
CA ILE A 95 -10.75 -2.97 -15.60
C ILE A 95 -10.93 -3.21 -14.09
N PRO A 96 -9.88 -3.34 -13.26
CA PRO A 96 -10.05 -3.42 -11.80
C PRO A 96 -10.76 -2.20 -11.21
N ARG A 97 -10.49 -1.00 -11.73
CA ARG A 97 -11.14 0.23 -11.28
C ARG A 97 -12.65 0.21 -11.56
N GLU A 98 -13.05 -0.14 -12.77
CA GLU A 98 -14.46 -0.28 -13.15
C GLU A 98 -15.18 -1.38 -12.36
N ARG A 99 -14.46 -2.42 -11.94
CA ARG A 99 -14.99 -3.53 -11.13
C ARG A 99 -14.98 -3.27 -9.62
N GLY A 100 -14.62 -2.06 -9.17
CA GLY A 100 -14.74 -1.67 -7.77
C GLY A 100 -13.65 -2.24 -6.86
N PHE A 101 -12.46 -2.57 -7.38
CA PHE A 101 -11.34 -3.04 -6.56
C PHE A 101 -10.63 -1.96 -5.74
N PHE A 102 -10.95 -0.68 -5.99
CA PHE A 102 -10.30 0.44 -5.33
C PHE A 102 -11.33 1.34 -4.66
N GLU A 103 -11.03 1.74 -3.43
CA GLU A 103 -11.86 2.69 -2.70
C GLU A 103 -11.83 4.09 -3.34
N PRO A 104 -12.93 4.85 -3.26
CA PRO A 104 -12.92 6.26 -3.63
C PRO A 104 -11.87 7.03 -2.84
N ARG A 105 -11.14 7.90 -3.53
CA ARG A 105 -10.10 8.75 -2.95
C ARG A 105 -10.66 9.59 -1.81
N ASN A 106 -10.06 9.46 -0.63
CA ASN A 106 -10.50 10.17 0.57
C ASN A 106 -9.64 11.41 0.84
N LEU A 107 -10.14 12.61 0.50
CA LEU A 107 -9.43 13.88 0.71
C LEU A 107 -9.30 14.28 2.18
N ALA A 108 -10.17 13.77 3.06
CA ALA A 108 -10.11 14.07 4.49
C ALA A 108 -8.95 13.31 5.16
N LEU A 109 -8.73 12.05 4.77
CA LEU A 109 -7.64 11.22 5.30
C LEU A 109 -6.31 11.46 4.58
N ALA A 110 -6.35 11.90 3.31
CA ALA A 110 -5.16 12.22 2.51
C ALA A 110 -5.17 13.69 2.05
N PRO A 111 -5.06 14.67 2.96
CA PRO A 111 -5.18 16.10 2.64
C PRO A 111 -4.06 16.61 1.70
N ASN A 112 -2.94 15.89 1.62
CA ASN A 112 -1.84 16.24 0.71
C ASN A 112 -2.19 16.08 -0.78
N ILE A 113 -3.30 15.40 -1.09
CA ILE A 113 -3.80 15.28 -2.47
C ILE A 113 -4.10 16.67 -3.07
N LYS A 114 -4.45 17.67 -2.25
CA LYS A 114 -4.64 19.05 -2.73
C LYS A 114 -3.40 19.65 -3.41
N ASN A 115 -2.22 19.08 -3.19
CA ASN A 115 -0.96 19.57 -3.74
C ASN A 115 -0.57 18.89 -5.06
N VAL A 116 -1.35 17.91 -5.55
CA VAL A 116 -1.04 17.22 -6.80
C VAL A 116 -1.65 17.94 -7.99
N TYR A 117 -1.04 17.81 -9.17
CA TYR A 117 -1.63 18.29 -10.42
C TYR A 117 -2.97 17.59 -10.68
N GLU A 118 -3.95 18.31 -11.22
CA GLU A 118 -5.26 17.73 -11.57
C GLU A 118 -5.13 16.51 -12.49
N LYS A 119 -4.20 16.56 -13.45
CA LYS A 119 -3.91 15.44 -14.36
C LYS A 119 -3.36 14.18 -13.65
N ALA A 120 -2.87 14.30 -12.42
CA ALA A 120 -2.46 13.17 -11.62
C ALA A 120 -3.65 12.44 -10.97
N LEU A 121 -4.84 13.04 -10.97
CA LEU A 121 -6.06 12.42 -10.46
C LEU A 121 -6.63 11.50 -11.55
N VAL A 122 -6.40 10.20 -11.41
CA VAL A 122 -6.88 9.19 -12.36
C VAL A 122 -8.17 8.58 -11.84
N GLY A 123 -9.29 8.90 -12.50
CA GLY A 123 -10.63 8.60 -12.00
C GLY A 123 -10.87 9.19 -10.60
N ASP A 124 -11.76 8.57 -9.84
CA ASP A 124 -12.05 8.92 -8.46
C ASP A 124 -11.23 8.11 -7.44
N THR A 125 -10.45 7.12 -7.86
CA THR A 125 -9.75 6.18 -6.96
C THR A 125 -8.23 6.33 -6.90
N SER A 126 -7.57 6.79 -7.97
CA SER A 126 -6.11 6.65 -8.11
C SER A 126 -5.36 7.99 -8.22
N VAL A 127 -4.13 8.04 -7.70
CA VAL A 127 -3.19 9.17 -7.84
C VAL A 127 -1.95 8.71 -8.61
N ALA A 128 -1.59 9.40 -9.69
CA ALA A 128 -0.33 9.18 -10.37
C ALA A 128 0.83 9.81 -9.56
N ILE A 129 1.79 8.99 -9.14
CA ILE A 129 2.93 9.43 -8.32
C ILE A 129 4.10 9.95 -9.17
N PHE A 130 4.23 9.49 -10.41
CA PHE A 130 5.15 10.00 -11.42
C PHE A 130 4.68 9.60 -12.82
N TRP A 131 5.14 10.31 -13.83
CA TRP A 131 4.97 9.96 -15.24
C TRP A 131 6.30 10.11 -15.97
N SER A 132 6.52 9.26 -16.96
CA SER A 132 7.65 9.37 -17.87
C SER A 132 7.15 9.46 -19.30
N ARG A 133 7.93 10.12 -20.16
CA ARG A 133 7.65 10.17 -21.60
C ARG A 133 8.45 9.08 -22.29
N ILE A 134 7.78 8.30 -23.13
CA ILE A 134 8.49 7.45 -24.09
C ILE A 134 9.06 8.38 -25.16
N GLY A 135 10.34 8.23 -25.44
CA GLY A 135 11.07 9.00 -26.43
C GLY A 135 11.97 8.13 -27.27
N ILE A 136 12.71 8.76 -28.19
CA ILE A 136 13.61 8.07 -29.10
C ILE A 136 15.01 8.05 -28.47
N ALA A 137 15.46 6.85 -28.10
CA ALA A 137 16.86 6.61 -27.74
C ALA A 137 17.63 6.11 -28.97
N TYR A 138 18.81 6.66 -29.22
CA TYR A 138 19.67 6.28 -30.33
C TYR A 138 21.14 6.38 -29.93
N ARG A 139 22.03 5.63 -30.61
CA ARG A 139 23.47 5.78 -30.39
C ARG A 139 24.02 6.96 -31.18
N THR A 140 24.68 7.87 -30.48
CA THR A 140 25.25 9.09 -31.06
C THR A 140 26.49 8.85 -31.92
N ASP A 141 27.08 7.66 -31.87
CA ASP A 141 28.25 7.25 -32.66
C ASP A 141 27.90 6.58 -33.99
N VAL A 142 26.65 6.18 -34.20
CA VAL A 142 26.17 5.51 -35.42
C VAL A 142 25.17 6.37 -36.17
N VAL A 143 24.29 7.06 -35.45
CA VAL A 143 23.22 7.84 -36.07
C VAL A 143 23.72 9.25 -36.36
N THR A 144 23.99 9.52 -37.63
CA THR A 144 24.50 10.82 -38.11
C THR A 144 23.42 11.90 -38.18
N ARG A 145 22.17 11.52 -38.50
CA ARG A 145 21.01 12.42 -38.46
C ARG A 145 20.16 12.10 -37.23
N LYS A 146 20.21 12.99 -36.23
CA LYS A 146 19.39 12.90 -35.02
C LYS A 146 17.89 12.83 -35.39
N PRO A 147 17.14 11.80 -34.94
CA PRO A 147 15.69 11.78 -35.08
C PRO A 147 15.07 12.87 -34.21
N THR A 148 14.12 13.59 -34.79
CA THR A 148 13.38 14.70 -34.17
C THR A 148 11.90 14.39 -34.02
N SER A 149 11.39 13.37 -34.72
CA SER A 149 10.01 12.94 -34.68
C SER A 149 9.88 11.42 -34.85
N TRP A 150 8.71 10.88 -34.48
CA TRP A 150 8.40 9.46 -34.71
C TRP A 150 8.42 9.05 -36.20
N LYS A 151 8.25 10.01 -37.12
CA LYS A 151 8.32 9.76 -38.57
C LYS A 151 9.75 9.61 -39.09
N ASP A 152 10.75 9.90 -38.26
CA ASP A 152 12.17 9.76 -38.60
C ASP A 152 12.71 8.33 -38.30
N LEU A 153 11.91 7.46 -37.67
CA LEU A 153 12.19 6.03 -37.43
C LEU A 153 11.64 5.18 -38.56
#